data_AF-A0A934S7X9-F1
#
_entry.id   AF-A0A934S7X9-F1
#
_cell.length_a   1.000
_cell.length_b   1.000
_cell.length_c   1.000
_cell.angle_alpha   90.00
_cell.angle_beta   90.00
_cell.angle_gamma   90.00
#
_symmetry.space_group_name_H-M   'P 1'
#
loop_
_entity.id
_entity.type
_entity.pdbx_description
1 polymer ?
#
loop_
_entity_poly.entity_id
_entity_poly.type
_entity_poly.pdbx_seq_one_letter_code
_entity_poly.pdbx_strand_id
1 'polypeptide(L)'
;MMFRGFRVGLFFFPVALFVTACGPKVTPERAVATAYQYSKLMWMPEQRHVRHGPDSAGRRVDTPDVSLADLGDPKGYWKPGVPARGMPYKWGGFDTPESFLIGLEAGKKAGDIGGKAKRRLDQAAVSDESVGIDCSGLISRCWNLDRPYSTKELPQICTELKSWQDLAMGDILLKDGHVLLFKTWSQDGKSIIGYEAGPFPKWRVNACQIRAVRLKAEGYTPWRYNKMED
;
A
#
# COMPACT_ATOMS: atom_id res chain seq x y z
N MET A 1 -16.96 1.86 -81.83
CA MET A 1 -15.94 1.62 -80.78
C MET A 1 -16.42 2.32 -79.52
N MET A 2 -17.05 1.63 -78.56
CA MET A 2 -16.43 1.11 -77.31
C MET A 2 -15.51 2.17 -76.66
N PHE A 3 -15.73 2.62 -75.43
CA PHE A 3 -15.72 1.84 -74.19
C PHE A 3 -16.62 2.43 -73.08
N ARG A 4 -17.34 1.56 -72.37
CA ARG A 4 -18.00 1.83 -71.08
C ARG A 4 -16.95 1.70 -69.96
N GLY A 5 -16.71 2.76 -69.20
CA GLY A 5 -15.88 2.73 -67.99
C GLY A 5 -16.67 2.25 -66.77
N PHE A 6 -16.23 1.14 -66.18
CA PHE A 6 -16.73 0.57 -64.93
C PHE A 6 -16.21 1.41 -63.75
N ARG A 7 -17.10 1.95 -62.90
CA ARG A 7 -16.71 2.53 -61.60
C ARG A 7 -16.80 1.44 -60.53
N VAL A 8 -15.65 1.03 -59.99
CA VAL A 8 -15.55 0.16 -58.81
C VAL A 8 -15.73 1.03 -57.57
N GLY A 9 -16.83 0.86 -56.85
CA GLY A 9 -17.03 1.49 -55.54
C GLY A 9 -16.29 0.70 -54.47
N LEU A 10 -15.25 1.28 -53.88
CA LEU A 10 -14.66 0.76 -52.64
C LEU A 10 -15.64 1.01 -51.49
N PHE A 11 -16.24 -0.05 -50.96
CA PHE A 11 -16.92 -0.02 -49.68
C PHE A 11 -15.87 -0.06 -48.56
N PHE A 12 -15.64 1.08 -47.91
CA PHE A 12 -14.93 1.13 -46.64
C PHE A 12 -15.85 0.62 -45.53
N PHE A 13 -15.66 -0.63 -45.11
CA PHE A 13 -16.18 -1.10 -43.83
C PHE A 13 -15.28 -0.56 -42.71
N PRO A 14 -15.82 0.16 -41.71
CA PRO A 14 -15.03 0.53 -40.56
C PRO A 14 -14.79 -0.74 -39.74
N VAL A 15 -13.52 -1.17 -39.68
CA VAL A 15 -13.09 -2.17 -38.70
C VAL A 15 -13.19 -1.49 -37.33
N ALA A 16 -14.25 -1.80 -36.59
CA ALA A 16 -14.35 -1.41 -35.20
C ALA A 16 -13.24 -2.14 -34.43
N LEU A 17 -12.13 -1.43 -34.16
CA LEU A 17 -11.17 -1.84 -33.15
C LEU A 17 -11.87 -1.79 -31.79
N PHE A 18 -12.38 -2.94 -31.34
CA PHE A 18 -12.66 -3.13 -29.93
C PHE A 18 -11.31 -3.17 -29.21
N VAL A 19 -10.89 -2.01 -28.71
CA VAL A 19 -9.84 -1.93 -27.70
C VAL A 19 -10.45 -2.54 -26.44
N THR A 20 -10.31 -3.86 -26.26
CA THR A 20 -10.44 -4.44 -24.93
C THR A 20 -9.35 -3.81 -24.09
N ALA A 21 -9.72 -2.80 -23.30
CA ALA A 21 -8.87 -2.26 -22.25
C ALA A 21 -8.69 -3.35 -21.19
N CYS A 22 -7.81 -4.31 -21.47
CA CYS A 22 -7.31 -5.26 -20.49
C CYS A 22 -6.33 -4.46 -19.63
N GLY A 23 -6.88 -3.66 -18.72
CA GLY A 23 -6.10 -3.14 -17.60
C GLY A 23 -5.42 -4.31 -16.89
N PRO A 24 -4.25 -4.10 -16.27
CA PRO A 24 -3.53 -5.18 -15.62
C PRO A 24 -4.41 -5.85 -14.57
N LYS A 25 -4.70 -7.13 -14.81
CA LYS A 25 -5.57 -7.99 -13.98
C LYS A 25 -5.02 -8.13 -12.57
N VAL A 26 -5.88 -7.89 -11.57
CA VAL A 26 -5.57 -8.06 -10.14
C VAL A 26 -6.24 -9.33 -9.65
N THR A 27 -5.46 -10.30 -9.19
CA THR A 27 -5.95 -11.53 -8.56
C THR A 27 -5.58 -11.55 -7.07
N PRO A 28 -6.29 -12.33 -6.23
CA PRO A 28 -5.96 -12.52 -4.82
C PRO A 28 -4.49 -12.86 -4.57
N GLU A 29 -3.93 -13.78 -5.37
CA GLU A 29 -2.55 -14.24 -5.24
C GLU A 29 -1.57 -13.13 -5.54
N ARG A 30 -1.83 -12.33 -6.58
CA ARG A 30 -0.98 -11.18 -6.93
C ARG A 30 -1.01 -10.11 -5.86
N ALA A 31 -2.18 -9.82 -5.29
CA ALA A 31 -2.31 -8.85 -4.21
C ALA A 31 -1.51 -9.27 -2.98
N VAL A 32 -1.65 -10.52 -2.55
CA VAL A 32 -0.90 -11.06 -1.40
C VAL A 32 0.60 -11.22 -1.71
N ALA A 33 0.96 -11.64 -2.91
CA ALA A 33 2.37 -11.73 -3.33
C ALA A 33 3.05 -10.36 -3.30
N THR A 34 2.36 -9.31 -3.73
CA THR A 34 2.86 -7.94 -3.64
C THR A 34 3.13 -7.56 -2.19
N ALA A 35 2.16 -7.70 -1.28
CA ALA A 35 2.38 -7.43 0.14
C ALA A 35 3.54 -8.26 0.74
N TYR A 36 3.68 -9.51 0.31
CA TYR A 36 4.80 -10.37 0.70
C TYR A 36 6.15 -9.76 0.30
N GLN A 37 6.32 -9.30 -0.95
CA GLN A 37 7.57 -8.68 -1.40
C GLN A 37 7.96 -7.48 -0.53
N TYR A 38 7.01 -6.59 -0.24
CA TYR A 38 7.24 -5.43 0.62
C TYR A 38 7.62 -5.82 2.05
N SER A 39 6.99 -6.87 2.59
CA SER A 39 7.31 -7.39 3.93
C SER A 39 8.67 -8.08 4.02
N LYS A 40 9.20 -8.53 2.88
CA LYS A 40 10.47 -9.27 2.77
C LYS A 40 11.62 -8.43 2.24
N LEU A 41 11.36 -7.21 1.77
CA LEU A 41 12.38 -6.27 1.29
C LEU A 41 13.53 -6.18 2.29
N MET A 42 14.71 -6.59 1.84
CA MET A 42 15.96 -6.46 2.58
C MET A 42 16.68 -5.21 2.11
N TRP A 43 17.16 -4.40 3.03
CA TRP A 43 17.89 -3.17 2.73
C TRP A 43 18.91 -2.86 3.83
N MET A 44 19.90 -2.03 3.51
CA MET A 44 20.94 -1.61 4.46
C MET A 44 20.66 -0.17 4.94
N PRO A 45 20.23 0.04 6.18
CA PRO A 45 20.07 1.37 6.73
C PRO A 45 21.43 2.03 6.98
N GLU A 46 21.46 3.34 6.86
CA GLU A 46 22.66 4.16 7.06
C GLU A 46 22.30 5.39 7.89
N GLN A 47 23.31 6.06 8.45
CA GLN A 47 23.08 7.27 9.24
C GLN A 47 22.37 8.36 8.43
N ARG A 48 22.67 8.46 7.13
CA ARG A 48 22.00 9.43 6.24
C ARG A 48 20.49 9.20 6.08
N HIS A 49 19.99 8.00 6.39
CA HIS A 49 18.57 7.67 6.28
C HIS A 49 17.76 8.09 7.53
N VAL A 50 18.42 8.45 8.64
CA VAL A 50 17.78 8.88 9.89
C VAL A 50 17.35 10.35 9.80
N ARG A 51 16.18 10.67 10.35
CA ARG A 51 15.74 12.03 10.64
C ARG A 51 14.70 12.04 11.76
N HIS A 52 14.90 12.96 12.72
CA HIS A 52 13.98 13.28 13.82
C HIS A 52 13.86 14.80 13.93
N GLY A 53 13.10 15.42 13.02
CA GLY A 53 13.06 16.87 12.87
C GLY A 53 12.45 17.34 11.55
N PRO A 54 12.41 18.65 11.30
CA PRO A 54 11.83 19.19 10.07
C PRO A 54 12.60 18.78 8.80
N ASP A 55 11.87 18.64 7.70
CA ASP A 55 12.41 18.64 6.34
C ASP A 55 12.65 20.09 5.85
N SER A 56 13.14 20.27 4.61
CA SER A 56 13.41 21.60 4.06
C SER A 56 12.17 22.49 3.91
N ALA A 57 10.98 21.90 3.91
CA ALA A 57 9.69 22.61 3.91
C ALA A 57 9.10 22.80 5.32
N GLY A 58 9.85 22.47 6.38
CA GLY A 58 9.42 22.59 7.77
C GLY A 58 8.48 21.49 8.26
N ARG A 59 8.22 20.45 7.46
CA ARG A 59 7.37 19.32 7.87
C ARG A 59 8.21 18.39 8.73
N ARG A 60 7.73 18.10 9.94
CA ARG A 60 8.41 17.15 10.82
C ARG A 60 8.43 15.75 10.20
N VAL A 61 9.61 15.15 10.14
CA VAL A 61 9.87 13.77 9.74
C VAL A 61 10.50 13.05 10.93
N ASP A 62 9.92 11.93 11.33
CA ASP A 62 10.47 11.06 12.37
C ASP A 62 10.58 9.63 11.80
N THR A 63 11.81 9.16 11.61
CA THR A 63 12.07 7.86 10.97
C THR A 63 11.84 6.68 11.92
N PRO A 64 11.36 5.52 11.45
CA PRO A 64 11.12 4.33 12.29
C PRO A 64 12.39 3.54 12.64
N ASP A 65 13.48 4.25 12.91
CA ASP A 65 14.72 3.67 13.43
C ASP A 65 14.67 3.50 14.96
N VAL A 66 15.62 2.78 15.53
CA VAL A 66 15.64 2.48 16.98
C VAL A 66 15.74 3.71 17.88
N SER A 67 16.28 4.85 17.41
CA SER A 67 16.32 6.09 18.21
C SER A 67 14.96 6.80 18.29
N LEU A 68 13.95 6.34 17.54
CA LEU A 68 12.57 6.77 17.72
C LEU A 68 12.06 6.54 19.16
N ALA A 69 12.62 5.56 19.88
CA ALA A 69 12.31 5.32 21.28
C ALA A 69 12.62 6.53 22.17
N ASP A 70 13.63 7.34 21.80
CA ASP A 70 14.02 8.56 22.53
C ASP A 70 12.94 9.66 22.40
N LEU A 71 12.08 9.55 21.38
CA LEU A 71 10.89 10.38 21.18
C LEU A 71 9.62 9.79 21.81
N GLY A 72 9.75 8.70 22.57
CA GLY A 72 8.64 8.04 23.27
C GLY A 72 7.85 7.04 22.44
N ASP A 73 8.30 6.66 21.24
CA ASP A 73 7.69 5.58 20.45
C ASP A 73 8.63 4.37 20.29
N PRO A 74 8.41 3.26 21.03
CA PRO A 74 9.29 2.09 21.03
C PRO A 74 9.16 1.23 19.77
N LYS A 75 8.38 1.66 18.77
CA LYS A 75 8.08 0.89 17.55
C LYS A 75 9.09 1.07 16.43
N GLY A 76 10.18 1.79 16.68
CA GLY A 76 11.36 1.77 15.82
C GLY A 76 11.91 0.34 15.64
N TYR A 77 12.44 0.02 14.46
CA TYR A 77 12.85 -1.36 14.12
C TYR A 77 14.17 -1.49 13.38
N TRP A 78 14.60 -0.48 12.63
CA TRP A 78 15.85 -0.53 11.88
C TRP A 78 16.93 0.30 12.58
N LYS A 79 18.20 -0.02 12.32
CA LYS A 79 19.34 0.76 12.82
C LYS A 79 20.44 0.81 11.76
N PRO A 80 21.17 1.93 11.65
CA PRO A 80 22.29 2.06 10.72
C PRO A 80 23.30 0.90 10.82
N GLY A 81 23.78 0.43 9.67
CA GLY A 81 24.80 -0.63 9.56
C GLY A 81 24.30 -2.04 9.85
N VAL A 82 22.99 -2.25 10.07
CA VAL A 82 22.42 -3.59 10.28
C VAL A 82 21.30 -3.86 9.28
N PRO A 83 21.35 -4.96 8.51
CA PRO A 83 20.31 -5.30 7.55
C PRO A 83 18.92 -5.23 8.17
N ALA A 84 18.05 -4.46 7.54
CA ALA A 84 16.65 -4.35 7.92
C ALA A 84 15.77 -5.17 6.97
N ARG A 85 14.66 -5.67 7.50
CA ARG A 85 13.63 -6.39 6.74
C ARG A 85 12.29 -5.66 6.81
N GLY A 86 11.61 -5.59 5.68
CA GLY A 86 10.33 -4.91 5.52
C GLY A 86 10.54 -3.43 5.19
N MET A 87 9.74 -2.93 4.26
CA MET A 87 9.75 -1.51 3.90
C MET A 87 9.28 -0.63 5.08
N PRO A 88 9.98 0.47 5.41
CA PRO A 88 9.55 1.42 6.42
C PRO A 88 8.17 2.01 6.15
N TYR A 89 7.43 2.25 7.24
CA TYR A 89 6.22 3.06 7.15
C TYR A 89 6.57 4.50 6.79
N LYS A 90 5.86 5.11 5.84
CA LYS A 90 5.91 6.55 5.54
C LYS A 90 4.49 7.08 5.42
N TRP A 91 4.14 8.08 6.23
CA TRP A 91 2.88 8.80 6.11
C TRP A 91 2.70 9.39 4.69
N GLY A 92 1.58 9.05 4.05
CA GLY A 92 1.32 9.40 2.64
C GLY A 92 2.26 8.71 1.66
N GLY A 93 2.87 7.60 2.06
CA GLY A 93 3.85 6.88 1.27
C GLY A 93 3.19 5.93 0.27
N PHE A 94 3.75 5.86 -0.93
CA PHE A 94 3.27 5.01 -2.02
C PHE A 94 4.42 4.38 -2.81
N ASP A 95 5.60 4.20 -2.21
CA ASP A 95 6.76 3.66 -2.93
C ASP A 95 6.57 2.21 -3.40
N THR A 96 7.32 1.85 -4.44
CA THR A 96 7.65 0.47 -4.80
C THR A 96 8.93 0.05 -4.08
N PRO A 97 9.25 -1.25 -3.95
CA PRO A 97 10.56 -1.66 -3.45
C PRO A 97 11.70 -0.99 -4.22
N GLU A 98 11.55 -0.86 -5.53
CA GLU A 98 12.52 -0.23 -6.43
C GLU A 98 12.63 1.28 -6.16
N SER A 99 11.51 2.02 -6.18
CA SER A 99 11.53 3.48 -5.93
C SER A 99 11.98 3.84 -4.52
N PHE A 100 11.69 2.98 -3.54
CA PHE A 100 12.21 3.11 -2.19
C PHE A 100 13.75 3.05 -2.18
N LEU A 101 14.34 2.01 -2.79
CA LEU A 101 15.80 1.85 -2.84
C LEU A 101 16.48 3.00 -3.60
N ILE A 102 15.93 3.40 -4.76
CA ILE A 102 16.41 4.55 -5.54
C ILE A 102 16.36 5.83 -4.69
N GLY A 103 15.30 6.04 -3.92
CA GLY A 103 15.18 7.21 -3.05
C GLY A 103 16.21 7.22 -1.92
N LEU A 104 16.53 6.06 -1.34
CA LEU A 104 17.61 5.96 -0.34
C LEU A 104 18.98 6.31 -0.93
N GLU A 105 19.27 5.83 -2.14
CA GLU A 105 20.50 6.18 -2.87
C GLU A 105 20.57 7.68 -3.16
N ALA A 106 19.43 8.30 -3.48
CA ALA A 106 19.29 9.75 -3.64
C ALA A 106 19.32 10.55 -2.31
N GLY A 107 19.54 9.89 -1.17
CA GLY A 107 19.69 10.54 0.13
C GLY A 107 18.39 10.83 0.89
N LYS A 108 17.25 10.31 0.43
CA LYS A 108 15.97 10.42 1.16
C LYS A 108 15.98 9.63 2.46
N LYS A 109 15.09 10.01 3.38
CA LYS A 109 14.94 9.40 4.71
C LYS A 109 14.10 8.14 4.64
N ALA A 110 14.45 7.13 5.43
CA ALA A 110 13.83 5.81 5.37
C ALA A 110 12.60 5.73 6.28
N GLY A 111 11.45 6.19 5.80
CA GLY A 111 10.19 6.21 6.52
C GLY A 111 9.88 7.54 7.19
N ASP A 112 8.65 7.63 7.71
CA ASP A 112 8.09 8.81 8.36
C ASP A 112 6.81 8.43 9.12
N ILE A 113 6.84 8.36 10.45
CA ILE A 113 5.74 7.76 11.23
C ILE A 113 4.45 8.57 11.26
N GLY A 114 3.30 7.88 11.36
CA GLY A 114 1.95 8.46 11.37
C GLY A 114 1.50 9.01 12.73
N GLY A 115 2.27 9.92 13.33
CA GLY A 115 1.96 10.51 14.65
C GLY A 115 0.63 11.29 14.71
N LYS A 116 0.20 11.69 15.93
CA LYS A 116 -1.03 12.50 16.12
C LYS A 116 -1.03 13.79 15.28
N ALA A 117 0.10 14.49 15.24
CA ALA A 117 0.24 15.73 14.49
C ALA A 117 0.06 15.52 12.98
N LYS A 118 0.63 14.45 12.42
CA LYS A 118 0.47 14.13 11.00
C LYS A 118 -0.96 13.79 10.64
N ARG A 119 -1.63 12.97 11.46
CA ARG A 119 -3.05 12.63 11.25
C ARG A 119 -3.95 13.87 11.24
N ARG A 120 -3.64 14.88 12.05
CA ARG A 120 -4.38 16.17 12.06
C ARG A 120 -4.15 16.99 10.78
N LEU A 121 -2.92 17.00 10.26
CA LEU A 121 -2.54 17.77 9.08
C LEU A 121 -2.80 17.05 7.76
N ASP A 122 -3.04 15.73 7.82
CA ASP A 122 -3.32 14.86 6.68
C ASP A 122 -2.24 15.03 5.59
N GLN A 123 -2.63 15.39 4.37
CA GLN A 123 -1.75 15.59 3.22
C GLN A 123 -0.70 16.69 3.45
N ALA A 124 -1.01 17.71 4.25
CA ALA A 124 -0.06 18.81 4.51
C ALA A 124 1.16 18.36 5.32
N ALA A 125 1.12 17.19 5.97
CA ALA A 125 2.24 16.62 6.72
C ALA A 125 3.08 15.60 5.92
N VAL A 126 2.76 15.36 4.65
CA VAL A 126 3.51 14.43 3.79
C VAL A 126 4.81 15.09 3.34
N SER A 127 5.94 14.44 3.62
CA SER A 127 7.26 14.89 3.16
C SER A 127 7.66 14.22 1.86
N ASP A 128 8.28 14.99 0.95
CA ASP A 128 8.90 14.51 -0.30
C ASP A 128 10.34 14.02 -0.09
N GLU A 129 10.93 14.33 1.07
CA GLU A 129 12.31 13.96 1.44
C GLU A 129 12.40 12.62 2.16
N SER A 130 11.28 11.91 2.34
CA SER A 130 11.24 10.55 2.87
C SER A 130 10.68 9.58 1.84
N VAL A 131 11.05 8.31 1.97
CA VAL A 131 10.56 7.18 1.17
C VAL A 131 10.01 6.08 2.04
N GLY A 132 9.04 5.34 1.53
CA GLY A 132 8.35 4.26 2.20
C GLY A 132 6.89 4.19 1.80
N ILE A 133 6.10 3.46 2.59
CA ILE A 133 4.70 3.21 2.26
C ILE A 133 3.81 3.30 3.49
N ASP A 134 2.59 3.81 3.36
CA ASP A 134 1.60 3.71 4.44
C ASP A 134 0.62 2.54 4.24
N CYS A 135 -0.29 2.35 5.19
CA CYS A 135 -1.28 1.28 5.19
C CYS A 135 -2.08 1.24 3.88
N SER A 136 -2.57 2.39 3.43
CA SER A 136 -3.47 2.49 2.28
C SER A 136 -2.71 2.52 0.95
N GLY A 137 -1.49 3.07 0.95
CA GLY A 137 -0.54 2.95 -0.13
C GLY A 137 -0.17 1.49 -0.39
N LEU A 138 0.03 0.69 0.67
CA LEU A 138 0.30 -0.75 0.54
C LEU A 138 -0.88 -1.46 -0.16
N ILE A 139 -2.11 -1.22 0.28
CA ILE A 139 -3.30 -1.80 -0.36
C ILE A 139 -3.39 -1.37 -1.83
N SER A 140 -3.16 -0.09 -2.11
CA SER A 140 -3.18 0.45 -3.46
C SER A 140 -2.13 -0.23 -4.36
N ARG A 141 -0.94 -0.54 -3.83
CA ARG A 141 0.10 -1.32 -4.53
C ARG A 141 -0.32 -2.78 -4.72
N CYS A 142 -0.92 -3.41 -3.71
CA CYS A 142 -1.42 -4.79 -3.81
C CYS A 142 -2.50 -4.93 -4.88
N TRP A 143 -3.34 -3.92 -5.06
CA TRP A 143 -4.36 -3.89 -6.12
C TRP A 143 -3.88 -3.23 -7.40
N ASN A 144 -2.58 -3.02 -7.55
CA ASN A 144 -1.95 -2.44 -8.74
C ASN A 144 -2.64 -1.16 -9.24
N LEU A 145 -3.03 -0.29 -8.30
CA LEU A 145 -3.61 1.01 -8.60
C LEU A 145 -2.51 1.97 -9.07
N ASP A 146 -2.87 2.91 -9.94
CA ASP A 146 -1.98 3.92 -10.52
C ASP A 146 -1.58 5.02 -9.51
N ARG A 147 -2.43 5.24 -8.50
CA ARG A 147 -2.24 6.22 -7.42
C ARG A 147 -2.55 5.61 -6.05
N PRO A 148 -2.11 6.24 -4.94
CA PRO A 148 -2.58 5.86 -3.63
C PRO A 148 -4.04 6.29 -3.45
N TYR A 149 -4.86 5.38 -2.92
CA TYR A 149 -6.21 5.65 -2.41
C TYR A 149 -6.14 5.66 -0.89
N SER A 150 -6.59 6.75 -0.27
CA SER A 150 -6.64 6.86 1.20
C SER A 150 -7.68 5.94 1.81
N THR A 151 -7.61 5.69 3.12
CA THR A 151 -8.63 4.92 3.85
C THR A 151 -10.04 5.50 3.74
N LYS A 152 -10.17 6.80 3.42
CA LYS A 152 -11.45 7.47 3.18
C LYS A 152 -11.99 7.22 1.76
N GLU A 153 -11.10 6.95 0.80
CA GLU A 153 -11.46 6.70 -0.60
C GLU A 153 -11.67 5.21 -0.91
N LEU A 154 -11.02 4.30 -0.17
CA LEU A 154 -11.16 2.85 -0.37
C LEU A 154 -12.64 2.38 -0.41
N PRO A 155 -13.56 2.88 0.42
CA PRO A 155 -14.99 2.52 0.32
C PRO A 155 -15.63 2.81 -1.03
N GLN A 156 -15.11 3.76 -1.82
CA GLN A 156 -15.66 4.13 -3.13
C GLN A 156 -15.32 3.11 -4.23
N ILE A 157 -14.30 2.28 -4.02
CA ILE A 157 -13.84 1.26 -4.98
C ILE A 157 -14.02 -0.16 -4.45
N CYS A 158 -14.67 -0.30 -3.31
CA CYS A 158 -14.91 -1.56 -2.63
C CYS A 158 -16.40 -1.77 -2.35
N THR A 159 -16.75 -3.03 -2.07
CA THR A 159 -18.05 -3.43 -1.53
C THR A 159 -17.82 -3.92 -0.10
N GLU A 160 -18.56 -3.36 0.87
CA GLU A 160 -18.53 -3.86 2.25
C GLU A 160 -19.15 -5.27 2.31
N LEU A 161 -18.46 -6.19 2.96
CA LEU A 161 -18.94 -7.56 3.15
C LEU A 161 -19.85 -7.63 4.38
N LYS A 162 -20.98 -8.33 4.24
CA LYS A 162 -21.98 -8.47 5.31
C LYS A 162 -21.47 -9.34 6.45
N SER A 163 -20.57 -10.29 6.15
CA SER A 163 -19.99 -11.18 7.13
C SER A 163 -18.48 -11.25 7.03
N TRP A 164 -17.83 -11.39 8.19
CA TRP A 164 -16.42 -11.77 8.26
C TRP A 164 -16.17 -13.16 7.68
N GLN A 165 -17.18 -14.03 7.66
CA GLN A 165 -17.06 -15.36 7.04
C GLN A 165 -16.90 -15.27 5.51
N ASP A 166 -17.31 -14.16 4.90
CA ASP A 166 -17.23 -13.95 3.46
C ASP A 166 -15.84 -13.47 3.02
N LEU A 167 -14.92 -13.20 3.97
CA LEU A 167 -13.55 -12.77 3.67
C LEU A 167 -12.83 -13.82 2.82
N ALA A 168 -12.30 -13.35 1.69
CA ALA A 168 -11.45 -14.08 0.78
C ALA A 168 -10.09 -13.40 0.68
N MET A 169 -9.08 -14.14 0.22
CA MET A 169 -7.72 -13.61 0.01
C MET A 169 -7.77 -12.33 -0.84
N GLY A 170 -7.03 -11.30 -0.46
CA GLY A 170 -6.99 -10.03 -1.18
C GLY A 170 -8.05 -9.01 -0.75
N ASP A 171 -9.05 -9.42 0.03
CA ASP A 171 -9.96 -8.49 0.73
C ASP A 171 -9.20 -7.68 1.78
N ILE A 172 -9.83 -6.61 2.27
CA ILE A 172 -9.27 -5.76 3.31
C ILE A 172 -10.14 -5.71 4.55
N LEU A 173 -9.49 -5.37 5.66
CA LEU A 173 -10.13 -4.96 6.90
C LEU A 173 -9.87 -3.48 7.08
N LEU A 174 -10.91 -2.67 7.05
CA LEU A 174 -10.83 -1.22 7.06
C LEU A 174 -11.48 -0.63 8.31
N LYS A 175 -10.83 0.36 8.90
CA LYS A 175 -11.43 1.27 9.88
C LYS A 175 -11.00 2.70 9.59
N ASP A 176 -11.54 3.66 10.34
CA ASP A 176 -11.05 5.03 10.25
C ASP A 176 -9.54 5.12 10.53
N GLY A 177 -8.80 5.63 9.55
CA GLY A 177 -7.35 5.85 9.61
C GLY A 177 -6.45 4.62 9.53
N HIS A 178 -6.96 3.41 9.29
CA HIS A 178 -6.09 2.23 9.08
C HIS A 178 -6.75 1.11 8.28
N VAL A 179 -5.93 0.33 7.57
CA VAL A 179 -6.36 -0.80 6.74
C VAL A 179 -5.33 -1.93 6.75
N LEU A 180 -5.80 -3.17 6.67
CA LEU A 180 -4.97 -4.37 6.53
C LEU A 180 -5.44 -5.21 5.34
N LEU A 181 -4.51 -5.90 4.68
CA LEU A 181 -4.80 -6.91 3.66
C LEU A 181 -5.05 -8.26 4.32
N PHE A 182 -6.21 -8.86 4.04
CA PHE A 182 -6.53 -10.21 4.48
C PHE A 182 -5.91 -11.24 3.54
N LYS A 183 -5.20 -12.23 4.10
CA LYS A 183 -4.69 -13.39 3.36
C LYS A 183 -5.53 -14.63 3.62
N THR A 184 -5.76 -14.97 4.89
CA THR A 184 -6.47 -16.18 5.29
C THR A 184 -6.86 -16.12 6.77
N TRP A 185 -7.78 -16.98 7.18
CA TRP A 185 -7.97 -17.33 8.59
C TRP A 185 -6.83 -18.21 9.10
N SER A 186 -6.49 -18.07 10.39
CA SER A 186 -5.66 -19.04 11.10
C SER A 186 -6.37 -20.39 11.21
N GLN A 187 -5.62 -21.46 11.51
CA GLN A 187 -6.16 -22.82 11.61
C GLN A 187 -7.33 -22.93 12.61
N ASP A 188 -7.31 -22.15 13.69
CA ASP A 188 -8.37 -22.15 14.70
C ASP A 188 -9.59 -21.27 14.32
N GLY A 189 -9.56 -20.60 13.17
CA GLY A 189 -10.61 -19.69 12.68
C GLY A 189 -10.81 -18.42 13.51
N LYS A 190 -9.94 -18.13 14.49
CA LYS A 190 -10.13 -17.00 15.44
C LYS A 190 -9.28 -15.79 15.12
N SER A 191 -8.22 -15.95 14.33
CA SER A 191 -7.33 -14.88 13.93
C SER A 191 -7.30 -14.74 12.41
N ILE A 192 -7.13 -13.51 11.96
CA ILE A 192 -6.78 -13.24 10.57
C ILE A 192 -5.26 -13.29 10.44
N ILE A 193 -4.79 -13.84 9.34
CA ILE A 193 -3.42 -13.74 8.86
C ILE A 193 -3.46 -12.79 7.67
N GLY A 194 -2.57 -11.81 7.67
CA GLY A 194 -2.60 -10.73 6.68
C GLY A 194 -1.30 -9.94 6.64
N TYR A 195 -1.38 -8.79 5.97
CA TYR A 195 -0.30 -7.83 5.88
C TYR A 195 -0.80 -6.43 6.19
N GLU A 196 0.06 -5.63 6.79
CA GLU A 196 -0.20 -4.21 7.02
C GLU A 196 1.08 -3.40 6.88
N ALA A 197 0.92 -2.08 6.75
CA ALA A 197 1.99 -1.11 6.90
C ALA A 197 1.57 -0.11 7.97
N GLY A 198 2.27 -0.09 9.10
CA GLY A 198 1.78 0.67 10.23
C GLY A 198 2.38 0.23 11.55
N PRO A 199 1.74 0.56 12.67
CA PRO A 199 2.38 0.46 13.97
C PRO A 199 2.32 -0.95 14.60
N PHE A 200 1.68 -1.98 14.00
CA PHE A 200 1.63 -3.30 14.64
C PHE A 200 2.60 -4.31 14.00
N PRO A 201 3.65 -4.77 14.72
CA PRO A 201 4.19 -4.29 16.00
C PRO A 201 5.21 -3.15 15.86
N LYS A 202 5.60 -2.83 14.63
CA LYS A 202 6.71 -1.94 14.29
C LYS A 202 6.33 -1.15 13.04
N TRP A 203 6.78 0.10 12.93
CA TRP A 203 6.49 1.00 11.82
C TRP A 203 7.09 0.55 10.47
N ARG A 204 6.55 -0.52 9.91
CA ARG A 204 6.98 -1.13 8.64
C ARG A 204 5.87 -1.97 8.02
N VAL A 205 6.13 -2.47 6.80
CA VAL A 205 5.36 -3.56 6.23
C VAL A 205 5.71 -4.88 6.90
N ASN A 206 4.70 -5.58 7.42
CA ASN A 206 4.88 -6.92 7.97
C ASN A 206 3.66 -7.80 7.77
N ALA A 207 3.90 -9.11 7.80
CA ALA A 207 2.84 -10.06 8.07
C ALA A 207 2.34 -9.88 9.51
N CYS A 208 1.04 -10.07 9.72
CA CYS A 208 0.41 -9.99 11.03
C CYS A 208 -0.53 -11.17 11.24
N GLN A 209 -0.67 -11.58 12.50
CA GLN A 209 -1.72 -12.47 12.96
C GLN A 209 -2.47 -11.78 14.09
N ILE A 210 -3.74 -11.46 13.86
CA ILE A 210 -4.54 -10.65 14.80
C ILE A 210 -5.87 -11.33 15.05
N ARG A 211 -6.26 -11.44 16.33
CA ARG A 211 -7.57 -11.99 16.70
C ARG A 211 -8.68 -11.17 16.08
N ALA A 212 -9.61 -11.80 15.38
CA ALA A 212 -10.73 -11.12 14.75
C ALA A 212 -11.60 -10.38 15.77
N VAL A 213 -11.76 -10.93 16.99
CA VAL A 213 -12.46 -10.24 18.09
C VAL A 213 -11.84 -8.89 18.45
N ARG A 214 -10.51 -8.76 18.39
CA ARG A 214 -9.83 -7.49 18.66
C ARG A 214 -10.12 -6.49 17.54
N LEU A 215 -10.02 -6.94 16.28
CA LEU A 215 -10.27 -6.07 15.13
C LEU A 215 -11.73 -5.58 15.12
N LYS A 216 -12.70 -6.46 15.40
CA LYS A 216 -14.10 -6.06 15.56
C LYS A 216 -14.27 -5.01 16.67
N ALA A 217 -13.65 -5.22 17.83
CA ALA A 217 -13.69 -4.26 18.94
C ALA A 217 -13.03 -2.91 18.60
N GLU A 218 -12.05 -2.91 17.69
CA GLU A 218 -11.40 -1.69 17.18
C GLU A 218 -12.14 -1.03 16.01
N GLY A 219 -13.30 -1.56 15.61
CA GLY A 219 -14.16 -0.97 14.57
C GLY A 219 -13.77 -1.32 13.13
N TYR A 220 -12.99 -2.37 12.89
CA TYR A 220 -12.74 -2.83 11.53
C TYR A 220 -13.98 -3.51 10.93
N THR A 221 -14.26 -3.21 9.67
CA THR A 221 -15.23 -3.93 8.84
C THR A 221 -14.56 -4.54 7.60
N PRO A 222 -15.06 -5.67 7.08
CA PRO A 222 -14.49 -6.36 5.92
C PRO A 222 -14.97 -5.75 4.59
N TRP A 223 -14.06 -5.57 3.62
CA TRP A 223 -14.37 -5.01 2.30
C TRP A 223 -13.66 -5.77 1.19
N ARG A 224 -14.33 -5.88 0.04
CA ARG A 224 -13.81 -6.49 -1.17
C ARG A 224 -13.60 -5.44 -2.26
N TYR A 225 -12.45 -5.49 -2.92
CA TYR A 225 -12.17 -4.65 -4.08
C TYR A 225 -13.07 -5.03 -5.26
N ASN A 226 -13.74 -4.05 -5.86
CA ASN A 226 -14.76 -4.29 -6.89
C ASN A 226 -14.20 -4.86 -8.21
N LYS A 227 -12.89 -4.73 -8.45
CA LYS A 227 -12.22 -5.26 -9.65
C LYS A 227 -11.25 -6.41 -9.34
N MET A 228 -11.43 -7.10 -8.21
CA MET A 228 -10.72 -8.34 -7.94
C MET A 228 -11.23 -9.42 -8.90
N GLU A 229 -10.32 -10.05 -9.66
CA GLU A 229 -10.63 -11.20 -10.52
C GLU A 229 -10.30 -12.50 -9.77
N ASP A 230 -11.14 -13.53 -9.97
CA ASP A 230 -10.91 -14.89 -9.45
C ASP A 230 -9.72 -15.59 -10.14
#